data_AF-A0A8T6NWD8-F1
#
_entry.id   AF-A0A8T6NWD8-F1
#
_cell.length_a   1.000
_cell.length_b   1.000
_cell.length_c   1.000
_cell.angle_alpha   90.00
_cell.angle_beta   90.00
_cell.angle_gamma   90.00
#
_symmetry.space_group_name_H-M   'P 1'
#
loop_
_entity.id
_entity.type
_entity.pdbx_description
1 polymer ?
#
loop_
_entity_poly.entity_id
_entity_poly.type
_entity_poly.pdbx_seq_one_letter_code
_entity_poly.pdbx_strand_id
1 'polypeptide(L)'
;AYKSRRALAYPTTTPITVPHVHAPGGGWRVVPAQGAATWSSYGGLGYFHGGASLQEWIIPCIAIVWPGKAATLEVTVQPLNQILTQRPRVTLLIQRASLFPEDAVARPVEVVIRETAHQTVLFRSARVELRPDHDQQTVPLQPVSGASAQRGTALRIEVRDAQTEAVLADSTSTLLIALDEW
;
A
#
# COMPACT_ATOMS: atom_id res chain seq x y z
N ALA A 1 -5.94 13.39 9.80
CA ALA A 1 -6.37 14.58 9.05
C ALA A 1 -5.18 15.52 8.89
N TYR A 2 -4.76 15.81 7.65
CA TYR A 2 -3.69 16.76 7.37
C TYR A 2 -4.19 18.19 7.62
N LYS A 3 -3.40 19.02 8.28
CA LYS A 3 -3.73 20.41 8.63
C LYS A 3 -2.70 21.33 7.96
N SER A 4 -3.13 22.28 7.13
CA SER A 4 -2.25 23.35 6.64
C SER A 4 -2.50 24.58 7.49
N ARG A 5 -1.40 25.18 7.96
CA ARG A 5 -1.43 26.50 8.62
C ARG A 5 -1.06 27.63 7.64
N ARG A 6 -0.92 27.35 6.35
CA ARG A 6 -0.51 28.33 5.33
C ARG A 6 -1.57 28.43 4.24
N ALA A 7 -2.08 29.64 4.04
CA ALA A 7 -2.96 30.00 2.95
C ALA A 7 -2.40 31.24 2.24
N LEU A 8 -2.69 31.34 0.95
CA LEU A 8 -2.35 32.47 0.10
C LEU A 8 -3.61 33.33 -0.08
N ALA A 9 -3.47 34.63 0.10
CA ALA A 9 -4.56 35.59 -0.11
C ALA A 9 -4.35 36.33 -1.43
N TYR A 10 -5.41 36.42 -2.22
CA TYR A 10 -5.45 37.13 -3.49
C TYR A 10 -6.60 38.15 -3.48
N PRO A 11 -6.48 39.28 -4.16
CA PRO A 11 -7.62 40.17 -4.40
C PRO A 11 -8.81 39.43 -5.02
N THR A 12 -10.04 39.82 -4.71
CA THR A 12 -11.24 39.17 -5.29
C THR A 12 -11.34 39.23 -6.80
N THR A 13 -10.66 40.18 -7.43
CA THR A 13 -10.58 40.32 -8.89
C THR A 13 -9.61 39.33 -9.53
N THR A 14 -8.75 38.67 -8.75
CA THR A 14 -7.81 37.68 -9.28
C THR A 14 -8.57 36.44 -9.77
N PRO A 15 -8.44 36.05 -11.05
CA PRO A 15 -9.10 34.86 -11.58
C PRO A 15 -8.47 33.60 -10.96
N ILE A 16 -9.26 32.85 -10.20
CA ILE A 16 -8.84 31.64 -9.50
C ILE A 16 -9.86 30.56 -9.81
N THR A 17 -9.39 29.45 -10.38
CA THR A 17 -10.21 28.29 -10.77
C THR A 17 -10.22 27.18 -9.71
N VAL A 18 -9.38 27.29 -8.69
CA VAL A 18 -9.24 26.30 -7.61
C VAL A 18 -10.18 26.61 -6.44
N PRO A 19 -10.53 25.60 -5.61
CA PRO A 19 -11.35 25.82 -4.42
C PRO A 19 -10.74 26.88 -3.50
N HIS A 20 -11.58 27.83 -3.07
CA HIS A 20 -11.17 28.96 -2.24
C HIS A 20 -12.34 29.42 -1.37
N VAL A 21 -12.03 30.25 -0.38
CA VAL A 21 -13.03 30.93 0.44
C VAL A 21 -12.81 32.44 0.40
N HIS A 22 -13.81 33.23 0.76
CA HIS A 22 -13.62 34.66 0.96
C HIS A 22 -13.14 34.93 2.39
N ALA A 23 -12.18 35.84 2.53
CA ALA A 23 -11.83 36.37 3.84
C ALA A 23 -13.01 37.22 4.39
N PRO A 24 -13.11 37.36 5.72
CA PRO A 24 -14.05 38.30 6.33
C PRO A 24 -13.90 39.71 5.70
N GLY A 25 -15.03 40.34 5.37
CA GLY A 25 -15.05 41.62 4.63
C GLY A 25 -14.96 41.50 3.12
N GLY A 26 -14.82 40.29 2.56
CA GLY A 26 -15.06 40.00 1.14
C GLY A 26 -14.02 40.53 0.15
N GLY A 27 -13.04 41.33 0.58
CA GLY A 27 -12.02 41.92 -0.30
C GLY A 27 -10.97 40.93 -0.83
N TRP A 28 -10.89 39.73 -0.25
CA TRP A 28 -9.83 38.77 -0.52
C TRP A 28 -10.37 37.35 -0.71
N ARG A 29 -9.79 36.62 -1.65
CA ARG A 29 -9.94 35.18 -1.84
C ARG A 29 -8.76 34.49 -1.15
N VAL A 30 -9.06 33.50 -0.33
CA VAL A 30 -8.07 32.71 0.43
C VAL A 30 -8.01 31.32 -0.18
N VAL A 31 -6.83 30.93 -0.64
CA VAL A 31 -6.54 29.66 -1.30
C VAL A 31 -5.57 28.87 -0.43
N PRO A 32 -5.79 27.56 -0.20
CA PRO A 32 -4.80 26.72 0.46
C PRO A 32 -3.50 26.66 -0.36
N ALA A 33 -2.34 26.65 0.31
CA ALA A 33 -1.09 26.42 -0.38
C ALA A 33 -1.08 25.02 -1.04
N GLN A 34 -0.65 24.94 -2.30
CA GLN A 34 -0.61 23.68 -3.05
C GLN A 34 0.72 22.93 -2.85
N GLY A 35 0.65 21.60 -2.94
CA GLY A 35 1.80 20.69 -2.83
C GLY A 35 1.98 20.08 -1.44
N ALA A 36 2.34 18.79 -1.39
CA ALA A 36 2.49 18.02 -0.14
C ALA A 36 3.49 18.65 0.85
N ALA A 37 4.51 19.35 0.36
CA ALA A 37 5.52 20.05 1.16
C ALA A 37 4.99 21.25 1.98
N THR A 38 3.76 21.70 1.73
CA THR A 38 3.14 22.81 2.47
C THR A 38 2.35 22.35 3.70
N TRP A 39 2.26 21.04 3.91
CA TRP A 39 1.51 20.41 4.99
C TRP A 39 2.48 19.76 5.98
N SER A 40 2.67 20.36 7.15
CA SER A 40 3.37 19.70 8.26
C SER A 40 2.36 18.90 9.10
N SER A 41 2.72 17.68 9.48
CA SER A 41 2.04 16.97 10.56
C SER A 41 2.42 17.61 11.89
N TYR A 42 1.41 18.03 12.64
CA TYR A 42 1.60 18.52 14.02
C TYR A 42 2.01 17.33 14.91
N GLY A 43 3.21 17.38 15.52
CA GLY A 43 3.66 16.32 16.45
C GLY A 43 5.18 16.12 16.65
N GLY A 44 6.06 16.91 16.02
CA GLY A 44 7.51 16.82 16.27
C GLY A 44 7.97 17.68 17.46
N LEU A 45 8.86 17.14 18.30
CA LEU A 45 9.61 17.93 19.29
C LEU A 45 10.39 19.05 18.59
N GLY A 46 10.23 20.29 19.05
CA GLY A 46 11.05 21.44 18.60
C GLY A 46 10.31 22.69 18.13
N TYR A 47 8.97 22.71 18.11
CA TYR A 47 8.23 23.91 17.71
C TYR A 47 7.88 24.80 18.90
N PHE A 48 8.73 25.81 19.13
CA PHE A 48 8.39 26.99 19.91
C PHE A 48 7.82 28.07 19.00
N HIS A 49 6.70 28.68 19.41
CA HIS A 49 6.55 30.14 19.29
C HIS A 49 5.90 30.65 20.58
N GLY A 50 6.75 31.27 21.43
CA GLY A 50 6.27 32.23 22.41
C GLY A 50 5.73 33.46 21.68
N GLY A 51 4.56 33.93 22.09
CA GLY A 51 3.97 35.17 21.60
C GLY A 51 2.97 34.99 20.45
N ALA A 52 1.78 34.50 20.75
CA ALA A 52 0.59 34.81 19.95
C ALA A 52 -0.59 34.94 20.91
N SER A 53 -0.76 36.17 21.40
CA SER A 53 -1.94 36.65 22.09
C SER A 53 -3.20 36.38 21.27
N LEU A 54 -4.21 35.76 21.90
CA LEU A 54 -5.65 36.01 21.73
C LEU A 54 -6.08 36.63 20.38
N GLN A 55 -5.98 35.87 19.29
CA GLN A 55 -6.77 36.08 18.08
C GLN A 55 -7.25 34.74 17.59
N GLU A 56 -8.19 34.15 18.34
CA GLU A 56 -9.04 33.06 17.88
C GLU A 56 -10.03 33.62 16.85
N TRP A 57 -9.52 33.99 15.69
CA TRP A 57 -10.34 34.16 14.51
C TRP A 57 -10.72 32.78 14.02
N ILE A 58 -12.02 32.58 13.84
CA ILE A 58 -12.67 31.46 13.16
C ILE A 58 -11.71 30.89 12.11
N ILE A 59 -11.13 29.72 12.37
CA ILE A 59 -10.24 29.05 11.42
C ILE A 59 -11.17 28.33 10.44
N PRO A 60 -11.33 28.78 9.18
CA PRO A 60 -12.12 28.04 8.22
C PRO A 60 -11.39 26.72 7.91
N CYS A 61 -11.93 25.62 8.42
CA CYS A 61 -11.48 24.28 8.09
C CYS A 61 -12.02 23.93 6.69
N ILE A 62 -11.21 24.11 5.66
CA ILE A 62 -11.55 23.65 4.30
C ILE A 62 -11.21 22.15 4.22
N ALA A 63 -12.24 21.31 4.11
CA ALA A 63 -12.09 19.90 3.77
C ALA A 63 -12.05 19.79 2.24
N ILE A 64 -10.90 19.41 1.69
CA ILE A 64 -10.74 19.16 0.27
C ILE A 64 -10.58 17.65 0.09
N VAL A 65 -11.35 17.08 -0.82
CA VAL A 65 -11.28 15.66 -1.19
C VAL A 65 -10.57 15.60 -2.54
N TRP A 66 -9.36 15.04 -2.57
CA TRP A 66 -8.63 14.84 -3.81
C TRP A 66 -9.20 13.60 -4.51
N PRO A 67 -9.39 13.64 -5.85
CA PRO A 67 -9.92 12.51 -6.61
C PRO A 67 -8.90 11.37 -6.80
N GLY A 68 -7.66 11.52 -6.35
CA GLY A 68 -6.65 10.47 -6.39
C GLY A 68 -6.96 9.39 -5.36
N LYS A 69 -7.76 8.39 -5.74
CA LYS A 69 -7.82 7.13 -5.00
C LYS A 69 -6.47 6.45 -5.25
N ALA A 70 -5.54 6.57 -4.29
CA ALA A 70 -4.34 5.76 -4.30
C ALA A 70 -4.76 4.29 -4.49
N ALA A 71 -4.29 3.66 -5.55
CA ALA A 71 -4.68 2.29 -5.89
C ALA A 71 -3.82 1.33 -5.06
N THR A 72 -4.42 0.28 -4.54
CA THR A 72 -3.63 -0.75 -3.84
C THR A 72 -2.75 -1.49 -4.85
N LEU A 73 -1.53 -1.83 -4.47
CA LEU A 73 -0.55 -2.46 -5.37
C LEU A 73 -1.05 -3.76 -5.98
N GLU A 74 -1.00 -3.86 -7.30
CA GLU A 74 -1.20 -5.12 -8.01
C GLU A 74 0.09 -5.95 -7.98
N VAL A 75 -0.04 -7.26 -8.11
CA VAL A 75 1.08 -8.19 -7.98
C VAL A 75 0.92 -9.36 -8.92
N THR A 76 2.03 -9.85 -9.47
CA THR A 76 2.08 -11.12 -10.21
C THR A 76 3.16 -12.02 -9.64
N VAL A 77 3.02 -13.33 -9.84
CA VAL A 77 4.02 -14.32 -9.42
C VAL A 77 5.04 -14.46 -10.54
N GLN A 78 6.34 -14.28 -10.23
CA GLN A 78 7.38 -14.67 -11.16
C GLN A 78 7.30 -16.20 -11.34
N PRO A 79 7.22 -16.72 -12.59
CA PRO A 79 7.00 -18.13 -12.84
C PRO A 79 8.00 -19.04 -12.10
N LEU A 80 7.46 -19.94 -11.29
CA LEU A 80 8.21 -20.96 -10.57
C LEU A 80 7.64 -22.34 -10.93
N ASN A 81 8.12 -22.91 -12.03
CA ASN A 81 7.54 -24.14 -12.59
C ASN A 81 7.78 -25.39 -11.72
N GLN A 82 8.80 -25.37 -10.87
CA GLN A 82 9.23 -26.53 -10.09
C GLN A 82 9.66 -26.12 -8.67
N ILE A 83 9.24 -26.90 -7.68
CA ILE A 83 9.70 -26.77 -6.28
C ILE A 83 10.65 -27.92 -5.95
N LEU A 84 11.91 -27.57 -5.69
CA LEU A 84 13.02 -28.49 -5.49
C LEU A 84 13.52 -28.55 -4.03
N THR A 85 12.89 -27.82 -3.12
CA THR A 85 13.33 -27.69 -1.71
C THR A 85 12.14 -27.54 -0.78
N GLN A 86 12.32 -27.94 0.48
CA GLN A 86 11.33 -27.75 1.55
C GLN A 86 11.21 -26.30 2.02
N ARG A 87 12.14 -25.41 1.62
CA ARG A 87 12.09 -23.97 1.92
C ARG A 87 12.06 -23.15 0.62
N PRO A 88 10.98 -23.24 -0.16
CA PRO A 88 10.90 -22.52 -1.43
C PRO A 88 10.87 -21.01 -1.19
N ARG A 89 11.28 -20.29 -2.22
CA ARG A 89 11.21 -18.83 -2.29
C ARG A 89 10.42 -18.45 -3.53
N VAL A 90 9.39 -17.62 -3.35
CA VAL A 90 8.56 -17.13 -4.45
C VAL A 90 8.85 -15.66 -4.64
N THR A 91 9.19 -15.25 -5.85
CA THR A 91 9.36 -13.83 -6.18
C THR A 91 8.06 -13.26 -6.69
N LEU A 92 7.65 -12.15 -6.09
CA LEU A 92 6.48 -11.38 -6.45
C LEU A 92 6.94 -10.16 -7.26
N LEU A 93 6.30 -9.91 -8.38
CA LEU A 93 6.52 -8.72 -9.22
C LEU A 93 5.44 -7.71 -8.90
N ILE A 94 5.85 -6.54 -8.41
CA ILE A 94 4.96 -5.48 -7.95
C ILE A 94 4.60 -4.60 -9.14
N GLN A 95 3.31 -4.45 -9.40
CA GLN A 95 2.80 -3.65 -10.50
C GLN A 95 2.23 -2.33 -9.98
N ARG A 96 2.71 -1.25 -10.57
CA ARG A 96 2.29 0.12 -10.24
C ARG A 96 1.60 0.71 -11.46
N ALA A 97 0.45 1.34 -11.25
CA ALA A 97 -0.25 2.08 -12.31
C ALA A 97 0.43 3.42 -12.63
N SER A 98 1.22 3.95 -11.70
CA SER A 98 1.94 5.22 -11.79
C SER A 98 3.42 5.02 -11.49
N LEU A 99 4.26 5.89 -12.04
CA LEU A 99 5.69 5.96 -11.70
C LEU A 99 5.93 6.63 -10.33
N PHE A 100 4.90 7.29 -9.79
CA PHE A 100 4.94 7.99 -8.51
C PHE A 100 4.50 7.05 -7.37
N PRO A 101 5.38 6.69 -6.41
CA PRO A 101 5.05 5.80 -5.30
C PRO A 101 3.88 6.28 -4.44
N GLU A 102 3.64 7.60 -4.35
CA GLU A 102 2.55 8.22 -3.59
C GLU A 102 1.14 7.91 -4.12
N ASP A 103 1.03 7.47 -5.38
CA ASP A 103 -0.24 7.08 -6.00
C ASP A 103 -0.64 5.63 -5.67
N ALA A 104 0.20 4.90 -4.94
CA ALA A 104 -0.01 3.50 -4.61
C ALA A 104 -0.02 3.24 -3.11
N VAL A 105 -0.91 2.34 -2.68
CA VAL A 105 -1.03 1.92 -1.28
C VAL A 105 -0.36 0.56 -1.09
N ALA A 106 0.51 0.47 -0.08
CA ALA A 106 1.12 -0.79 0.34
C ALA A 106 0.07 -1.88 0.58
N ARG A 107 0.38 -3.12 0.19
CA ARG A 107 -0.56 -4.24 0.26
C ARG A 107 0.03 -5.37 1.10
N PRO A 108 -0.57 -5.74 2.24
CA PRO A 108 -0.13 -6.90 3.00
C PRO A 108 -0.62 -8.19 2.33
N VAL A 109 0.29 -9.12 2.09
CA VAL A 109 0.02 -10.38 1.39
C VAL A 109 0.57 -11.58 2.16
N GLU A 110 0.02 -12.75 1.83
CA GLU A 110 0.52 -14.07 2.22
C GLU A 110 0.65 -14.92 0.96
N VAL A 111 1.74 -15.68 0.83
CA VAL A 111 1.91 -16.65 -0.25
C VAL A 111 1.65 -18.04 0.29
N VAL A 112 0.74 -18.76 -0.37
CA VAL A 112 0.44 -20.15 -0.06
C VAL A 112 0.69 -21.02 -1.28
N ILE A 113 1.14 -22.25 -1.05
CA ILE A 113 1.31 -23.24 -2.12
C ILE A 113 0.46 -24.45 -1.74
N ARG A 114 -0.50 -24.76 -2.60
CA ARG A 114 -1.47 -25.82 -2.41
C ARG A 114 -1.26 -26.94 -3.41
N GLU A 115 -1.60 -28.15 -3.01
CA GLU A 115 -1.85 -29.24 -3.95
C GLU A 115 -3.13 -28.97 -4.74
N THR A 116 -3.09 -29.15 -6.06
CA THR A 116 -4.23 -28.87 -6.94
C THR A 116 -5.41 -29.80 -6.70
N ALA A 117 -5.16 -31.09 -6.43
CA ALA A 117 -6.21 -32.12 -6.32
C ALA A 117 -7.13 -31.92 -5.09
N HIS A 118 -6.53 -31.70 -3.92
CA HIS A 118 -7.24 -31.61 -2.64
C HIS A 118 -7.28 -30.20 -2.04
N GLN A 119 -6.63 -29.22 -2.70
CA GLN A 119 -6.50 -27.84 -2.21
C GLN A 119 -5.81 -27.71 -0.84
N THR A 120 -5.09 -28.77 -0.43
CA THR A 120 -4.32 -28.85 0.81
C THR A 120 -3.14 -27.88 0.75
N VAL A 121 -2.99 -27.04 1.78
CA VAL A 121 -1.84 -26.13 1.88
C VAL A 121 -0.60 -26.91 2.30
N LEU A 122 0.42 -26.93 1.44
CA LEU A 122 1.68 -27.60 1.71
C LEU A 122 2.74 -26.63 2.22
N PHE A 123 2.76 -25.40 1.68
CA PHE A 123 3.67 -24.35 2.11
C PHE A 123 2.94 -23.04 2.38
N ARG A 124 3.45 -22.27 3.34
CA ARG A 124 2.90 -20.99 3.74
C ARG A 124 4.03 -20.01 4.09
N SER A 125 3.89 -18.75 3.68
CA SER A 125 4.78 -17.69 4.11
C SER A 125 4.29 -17.04 5.40
N ALA A 126 5.18 -16.30 6.08
CA ALA A 126 4.71 -15.25 6.98
C ALA A 126 3.97 -14.16 6.19
N ARG A 127 3.18 -13.33 6.88
CA ARG A 127 2.60 -12.12 6.29
C ARG A 127 3.71 -11.15 5.90
N VAL A 128 3.63 -10.60 4.69
CA VAL A 128 4.62 -9.69 4.12
C VAL A 128 3.91 -8.44 3.60
N GLU A 129 4.50 -7.26 3.81
CA GLU A 129 3.99 -6.01 3.25
C GLU A 129 4.69 -5.70 1.92
N LEU A 130 3.92 -5.63 0.83
CA LEU A 130 4.39 -5.14 -0.46
C LEU A 130 4.40 -3.62 -0.42
N ARG A 131 5.54 -3.03 -0.74
CA ARG A 131 5.74 -1.58 -0.65
C ARG A 131 5.88 -0.95 -2.05
N PRO A 132 5.34 0.26 -2.28
CA PRO A 132 5.36 0.91 -3.60
C PRO A 132 6.75 1.32 -4.09
N ASP A 133 7.77 1.30 -3.24
CA ASP A 133 9.15 1.64 -3.57
C ASP A 133 9.95 0.45 -4.14
N HIS A 134 9.37 -0.76 -4.14
CA HIS A 134 10.01 -1.98 -4.66
C HIS A 134 9.33 -2.42 -5.96
N ASP A 135 10.14 -2.91 -6.91
CA ASP A 135 9.62 -3.54 -8.14
C ASP A 135 9.34 -5.03 -7.97
N GLN A 136 10.02 -5.66 -7.02
CA GLN A 136 9.86 -7.08 -6.73
C GLN A 136 10.19 -7.40 -5.29
N GLN A 137 9.67 -8.51 -4.80
CA GLN A 137 9.92 -8.98 -3.44
C GLN A 137 9.92 -10.50 -3.39
N THR A 138 11.01 -11.07 -2.87
CA THR A 138 11.14 -12.52 -2.68
C THR A 138 10.63 -12.92 -1.29
N VAL A 139 9.66 -13.82 -1.27
CA VAL A 139 8.98 -14.30 -0.06
C VAL A 139 9.42 -15.74 0.22
N PRO A 140 10.09 -16.02 1.36
CA PRO A 140 10.38 -17.38 1.77
C PRO A 140 9.13 -18.06 2.35
N LEU A 141 8.98 -19.35 2.07
CA LEU A 141 7.91 -20.16 2.63
C LEU A 141 8.47 -21.29 3.49
N GLN A 142 7.64 -21.77 4.41
CA GLN A 142 7.89 -22.94 5.24
C GLN A 142 6.81 -24.00 4.96
N PRO A 143 7.14 -25.29 5.12
CA PRO A 143 6.12 -26.34 5.07
C PRO A 143 5.16 -26.17 6.25
N VAL A 144 3.89 -26.47 6.02
CA VAL A 144 2.90 -26.52 7.10
C VAL A 144 3.12 -27.81 7.91
N SER A 145 2.95 -27.76 9.22
CA SER A 145 3.06 -28.96 10.07
C SER A 145 2.03 -30.01 9.64
N GLY A 146 2.46 -31.26 9.52
CA GLY A 146 1.65 -32.37 9.01
C GLY A 146 1.39 -32.35 7.49
N ALA A 147 2.05 -31.45 6.73
CA ALA A 147 1.94 -31.49 5.27
C ALA A 147 2.75 -32.66 4.69
N SER A 148 2.07 -33.52 3.93
CA SER A 148 2.70 -34.57 3.13
C SER A 148 2.23 -34.51 1.68
N ALA A 149 3.16 -34.76 0.76
CA ALA A 149 2.89 -34.82 -0.67
C ALA A 149 3.97 -35.62 -1.39
N GLN A 150 3.57 -36.32 -2.44
CA GLN A 150 4.50 -37.12 -3.25
C GLN A 150 5.26 -36.26 -4.25
N ARG A 151 6.42 -36.77 -4.66
CA ARG A 151 7.12 -36.19 -5.81
C ARG A 151 6.24 -36.27 -7.05
N GLY A 152 6.16 -35.18 -7.79
CA GLY A 152 5.32 -35.03 -8.98
C GLY A 152 3.94 -34.42 -8.70
N THR A 153 3.59 -34.14 -7.44
CA THR A 153 2.32 -33.48 -7.10
C THR A 153 2.20 -32.13 -7.81
N ALA A 154 1.07 -31.93 -8.49
CA ALA A 154 0.72 -30.67 -9.13
C ALA A 154 0.34 -29.63 -8.07
N LEU A 155 0.89 -28.43 -8.20
CA LEU A 155 0.77 -27.36 -7.23
C LEU A 155 0.16 -26.11 -7.85
N ARG A 156 -0.51 -25.34 -7.00
CA ARG A 156 -0.91 -23.96 -7.26
C ARG A 156 -0.26 -23.04 -6.22
N ILE A 157 0.49 -22.06 -6.70
CA ILE A 157 1.03 -20.96 -5.90
C ILE A 157 -0.01 -19.84 -5.95
N GLU A 158 -0.46 -19.37 -4.80
CA GLU A 158 -1.45 -18.30 -4.68
C GLU A 158 -0.88 -17.18 -3.81
N VAL A 159 -1.00 -15.95 -4.30
CA VAL A 159 -0.77 -14.74 -3.52
C VAL A 159 -2.11 -14.26 -3.02
N ARG A 160 -2.29 -14.24 -1.71
CA ARG A 160 -3.55 -13.85 -1.07
C ARG A 160 -3.38 -12.53 -0.35
N ASP A 161 -4.40 -11.69 -0.42
CA ASP A 161 -4.47 -10.50 0.41
C ASP A 161 -4.63 -10.92 1.88
N ALA A 162 -3.75 -10.45 2.75
CA ALA A 162 -3.70 -10.89 4.15
C ALA A 162 -4.82 -10.30 5.03
N GLN A 163 -5.67 -9.42 4.49
CA GLN A 163 -6.82 -8.85 5.18
C GLN A 163 -8.14 -9.45 4.67
N THR A 164 -8.25 -9.63 3.36
CA THR A 164 -9.50 -10.02 2.70
C THR A 164 -9.51 -11.48 2.23
N GLU A 165 -8.37 -12.16 2.29
CA GLU A 165 -8.19 -13.55 1.84
C GLU A 165 -8.40 -13.77 0.33
N ALA A 166 -8.63 -12.70 -0.44
CA ALA A 166 -8.79 -12.74 -1.87
C ALA A 166 -7.50 -13.17 -2.56
N VAL A 167 -7.61 -14.02 -3.59
CA VAL A 167 -6.48 -14.40 -4.45
C VAL A 167 -6.21 -13.23 -5.39
N LEU A 168 -5.01 -12.68 -5.30
CA LEU A 168 -4.55 -11.54 -6.09
C LEU A 168 -3.85 -12.01 -7.38
N ALA A 169 -3.08 -13.08 -7.27
CA ALA A 169 -2.39 -13.71 -8.38
C ALA A 169 -2.16 -15.19 -8.09
N ASP A 170 -2.06 -15.99 -9.15
CA ASP A 170 -1.72 -17.39 -9.03
C ASP A 170 -0.83 -17.88 -10.17
N SER A 171 -0.14 -18.99 -9.92
CA SER A 171 0.66 -19.69 -10.93
C SER A 171 0.71 -21.18 -10.63
N THR A 172 0.81 -22.00 -11.67
CA THR A 172 0.96 -23.46 -11.53
C THR A 172 2.42 -23.86 -11.34
N SER A 173 2.66 -24.93 -10.57
CA SER A 173 3.99 -25.50 -10.33
C SER A 173 3.91 -27.01 -10.13
N THR A 174 5.06 -27.68 -10.01
CA THR A 174 5.16 -29.11 -9.70
C THR A 174 6.13 -29.33 -8.55
N LEU A 175 5.75 -30.14 -7.57
CA LEU A 175 6.63 -30.56 -6.49
C LEU A 175 7.62 -31.62 -7.01
N LEU A 176 8.92 -31.40 -6.92
CA LEU A 176 9.94 -32.34 -7.38
C LEU A 176 10.72 -33.03 -6.25
N ILE A 177 10.30 -32.82 -5.00
CA ILE A 177 10.74 -33.52 -3.81
C ILE A 177 9.55 -34.25 -3.17
N ALA A 178 9.80 -35.22 -2.29
CA ALA A 178 8.76 -35.72 -1.39
C ALA A 178 8.68 -34.80 -0.16
N LEU A 179 7.47 -34.59 0.35
CA LEU A 179 7.21 -34.01 1.66
C LEU A 179 6.70 -35.12 2.57
N ASP A 180 7.45 -35.39 3.62
CA ASP A 180 7.09 -36.34 4.66
C ASP A 180 6.72 -35.56 5.92
N GLU A 181 5.75 -36.06 6.68
CA GLU A 181 5.36 -35.46 7.96
C GLU A 181 6.58 -35.38 8.89
N TRP A 182 6.82 -34.18 9.44
CA TRP A 182 7.77 -33.91 10.51
C TRP A 182 7.02 -33.58 11.80
#